data_AF-A0AAV0FHX8-F1
#
_entry.id   AF-A0AAV0FHX8-F1
#
_cell.length_a   1.000
_cell.length_b   1.000
_cell.length_c   1.000
_cell.angle_alpha   90.00
_cell.angle_beta   90.00
_cell.angle_gamma   90.00
#
_symmetry.space_group_name_H-M   'P 1'
#
loop_
_entity.id
_entity.type
_entity.pdbx_description
1 polymer ?
#
loop_
_entity_poly.entity_id
_entity_poly.type
_entity_poly.pdbx_seq_one_letter_code
_entity_poly.pdbx_strand_id
1 'polypeptide(L)'
;MAIAARSSSGWVLVLVAVASLAAGRVAGNSEGDALYALRRSLSDPDKVLLSWERNLVNPCTWFHVTCNSENRVTRLDLGNANLSGHLVPDLGKLEHLEYLELYKNNIQGKIPHEFGELKNLKSLDLYNNNMSGKIPRSLGKLKNLVFLRLNNNQFSGRIPREIASISTLKVMDVSSNDLCGTIPTTGPFEHIPLNNFENNPRLEGPELIGLVSYDTNC
;
A
#
# COMPACT_ATOMS: atom_id res chain seq x y z
N MET A 1 81.22 -25.75 13.65
CA MET A 1 80.94 -25.76 12.20
C MET A 1 79.56 -26.35 12.03
N ALA A 2 78.53 -25.51 12.00
CA ALA A 2 77.13 -25.90 11.98
C ALA A 2 76.41 -24.98 11.00
N ILE A 3 75.91 -25.55 9.90
CA ILE A 3 74.97 -24.94 8.93
C ILE A 3 74.20 -26.16 8.36
N ALA A 4 72.95 -26.45 8.73
CA ALA A 4 71.68 -25.78 8.36
C ALA A 4 71.33 -25.98 6.86
N ALA A 5 70.09 -26.17 6.41
CA ALA A 5 68.80 -26.44 7.04
C ALA A 5 67.80 -26.92 5.96
N ARG A 6 66.79 -27.63 6.46
CA ARG A 6 65.47 -28.00 5.92
C ARG A 6 64.85 -27.12 4.81
N SER A 7 64.14 -27.83 3.92
CA SER A 7 62.75 -27.61 3.47
C SER A 7 62.42 -26.38 2.64
N SER A 8 62.09 -26.62 1.37
CA SER A 8 60.96 -25.94 0.72
C SER A 8 60.29 -26.88 -0.28
N SER A 9 59.46 -27.79 0.25
CA SER A 9 58.46 -28.50 -0.53
C SER A 9 57.63 -27.49 -1.32
N GLY A 10 57.61 -27.61 -2.64
CA GLY A 10 56.74 -26.82 -3.49
C GLY A 10 55.29 -27.05 -3.07
N TRP A 11 54.65 -26.02 -2.53
CA TRP A 11 53.23 -26.04 -2.25
C TRP A 11 52.50 -25.97 -3.59
N VAL A 12 52.07 -27.12 -4.10
CA VAL A 12 51.01 -27.15 -5.11
C VAL A 12 49.74 -26.71 -4.40
N LEU A 13 49.39 -25.44 -4.53
CA LEU A 13 48.08 -24.91 -4.16
C LEU A 13 47.04 -25.60 -5.04
N VAL A 14 46.49 -26.71 -4.57
CA VAL A 14 45.24 -27.24 -5.11
C VAL A 14 44.15 -26.29 -4.63
N LEU A 15 43.80 -25.33 -5.48
CA LEU A 15 42.58 -24.55 -5.32
C LEU A 15 41.41 -25.52 -5.45
N VAL A 16 40.94 -26.04 -4.32
CA VAL A 16 39.60 -26.60 -4.25
C VAL A 16 38.67 -25.43 -4.45
N ALA A 17 38.19 -25.26 -5.69
CA ALA A 17 37.06 -24.41 -5.95
C ALA A 17 35.91 -24.99 -5.11
N VAL A 18 35.63 -24.37 -3.96
CA VAL A 18 34.33 -24.51 -3.34
C VAL A 18 33.40 -23.86 -4.34
N ALA A 19 32.80 -24.69 -5.20
CA ALA A 19 31.61 -24.31 -5.92
C ALA A 19 30.62 -23.93 -4.81
N SER A 20 30.53 -22.63 -4.54
CA SER A 20 29.39 -22.11 -3.83
C SER A 20 28.21 -22.62 -4.64
N LEU A 21 27.42 -23.50 -4.03
CA LEU A 21 26.04 -23.64 -4.43
C LEU A 21 25.51 -22.22 -4.31
N ALA A 22 25.53 -21.48 -5.42
CA ALA A 22 24.61 -20.41 -5.61
C ALA A 22 23.27 -21.10 -5.34
N ALA A 23 22.71 -20.85 -4.15
CA ALA A 23 21.32 -21.12 -3.89
C ALA A 23 20.64 -20.54 -5.12
N GLY A 24 20.15 -21.43 -5.99
CA GLY A 24 19.54 -21.03 -7.25
C GLY A 24 18.59 -19.93 -6.85
N ARG A 25 18.77 -18.72 -7.39
CA ARG A 25 17.87 -17.62 -7.07
C ARG A 25 16.48 -18.18 -7.35
N VAL A 26 15.73 -18.48 -6.29
CA VAL A 26 14.30 -18.68 -6.39
C VAL A 26 13.85 -17.45 -7.14
N ALA A 27 13.19 -17.63 -8.30
CA ALA A 27 12.68 -16.52 -9.10
C ALA A 27 12.08 -15.52 -8.11
N GLY A 28 12.69 -14.33 -7.99
CA GLY A 28 12.46 -13.45 -6.85
C GLY A 28 10.97 -13.19 -6.73
N ASN A 29 10.37 -13.59 -5.61
CA ASN A 29 8.97 -13.38 -5.35
C ASN A 29 8.75 -11.89 -5.09
N SER A 30 8.57 -11.12 -6.16
CA SER A 30 8.47 -9.66 -6.12
C SER A 30 7.29 -9.18 -5.26
N GLU A 31 6.19 -9.94 -5.23
CA GLU A 31 5.03 -9.67 -4.39
C GLU A 31 5.32 -9.95 -2.92
N GLY A 32 6.02 -11.05 -2.62
CA GLY A 32 6.51 -11.36 -1.27
C GLY A 32 7.52 -10.34 -0.76
N ASP A 33 8.46 -9.88 -1.58
CA ASP A 33 9.39 -8.81 -1.19
C ASP A 33 8.65 -7.49 -0.90
N ALA A 34 7.61 -7.15 -1.68
CA ALA A 34 6.76 -5.97 -1.44
C ALA A 34 5.99 -6.06 -0.13
N LEU A 35 5.36 -7.21 0.14
CA LEU A 35 4.66 -7.45 1.41
C LEU A 35 5.64 -7.51 2.59
N TYR A 36 6.83 -8.08 2.42
CA TYR A 36 7.86 -8.10 3.45
C TYR A 36 8.39 -6.69 3.76
N ALA A 37 8.49 -5.81 2.76
CA ALA A 37 8.78 -4.40 2.98
C ALA A 37 7.71 -3.72 3.84
N LEU A 38 6.43 -4.02 3.61
CA LEU A 38 5.34 -3.55 4.48
C LEU A 38 5.52 -4.07 5.90
N ARG A 39 5.73 -5.38 6.10
CA ARG A 39 5.96 -5.97 7.43
C ARG A 39 7.07 -5.25 8.19
N ARG A 40 8.17 -4.90 7.53
CA ARG A 40 9.29 -4.18 8.15
C ARG A 40 8.98 -2.74 8.54
N SER A 41 7.99 -2.14 7.89
CA SER A 41 7.55 -0.76 8.14
C SER A 41 6.48 -0.67 9.24
N LEU A 42 5.86 -1.81 9.59
CA LEU A 42 4.80 -1.89 10.59
C LEU A 42 5.33 -2.35 11.96
N SER A 43 4.68 -1.86 13.00
CA SER A 43 4.72 -2.47 14.33
C SER A 43 3.54 -3.42 14.47
N ASP A 44 3.82 -4.65 14.91
CA ASP A 44 2.86 -5.76 14.97
C ASP A 44 2.92 -6.42 16.36
N PRO A 45 2.32 -5.79 17.39
CA PRO A 45 2.37 -6.28 18.76
C PRO A 45 1.67 -7.64 18.92
N ASP A 46 0.62 -7.87 18.12
CA ASP A 46 -0.22 -9.08 18.19
C ASP A 46 0.32 -10.20 17.28
N LYS A 47 1.43 -9.95 16.58
CA LYS A 47 2.15 -10.92 15.73
C LYS A 47 1.29 -11.47 14.59
N VAL A 48 0.39 -10.65 14.05
CA VAL A 48 -0.50 -11.00 12.92
C VAL A 48 0.31 -11.34 11.66
N LEU A 49 1.47 -10.71 11.49
CA LEU A 49 2.39 -10.89 10.35
C LEU A 49 3.44 -11.97 10.61
N LEU A 50 3.30 -12.80 11.66
CA LEU A 50 4.31 -13.80 12.02
C LEU A 50 4.62 -14.77 10.87
N SER A 51 3.59 -15.20 10.13
CA SER A 51 3.69 -16.15 9.01
C SER A 51 4.38 -15.60 7.75
N TRP A 52 4.67 -14.29 7.70
CA TRP A 52 5.19 -13.61 6.51
C TRP A 52 6.70 -13.81 6.34
N GLU A 53 7.11 -15.06 6.10
CA GLU A 53 8.52 -15.44 6.05
C GLU A 53 9.12 -15.23 4.65
N ARG A 54 10.23 -14.49 4.59
CA ARG A 54 10.94 -14.17 3.33
C ARG A 54 11.47 -15.40 2.59
N ASN A 55 11.70 -16.51 3.30
CA ASN A 55 12.33 -17.71 2.74
C ASN A 55 11.33 -18.63 2.02
N LEU A 56 10.03 -18.31 2.05
CA LEU A 56 9.00 -19.08 1.35
C LEU A 56 8.91 -18.68 -0.12
N VAL A 57 8.59 -19.67 -0.98
CA VAL A 57 8.58 -19.52 -2.44
C VAL A 57 7.56 -18.50 -2.93
N ASN A 58 6.38 -18.42 -2.31
CA ASN A 58 5.34 -17.44 -2.63
C ASN A 58 4.66 -16.92 -1.34
N PRO A 59 3.97 -15.76 -1.35
CA PRO A 59 3.31 -15.20 -0.19
C PRO A 59 1.87 -15.74 0.02
N CYS A 60 1.38 -16.60 -0.86
CA CYS A 60 0.02 -17.15 -0.86
C CYS A 60 -0.24 -18.14 0.29
N THR A 61 0.81 -18.60 0.97
CA THR A 61 0.67 -19.39 2.21
C THR A 61 0.68 -18.52 3.46
N TRP A 62 0.89 -17.21 3.34
CA TRP A 62 0.90 -16.30 4.47
C TRP A 62 -0.54 -16.04 4.93
N PHE A 63 -0.73 -15.97 6.24
CA PHE A 63 -2.01 -15.52 6.77
C PHE A 63 -2.31 -14.12 6.28
N HIS A 64 -3.61 -13.83 6.12
CA HIS A 64 -4.12 -12.53 5.66
C HIS A 64 -3.82 -12.21 4.18
N VAL A 65 -3.20 -13.13 3.45
CA VAL A 65 -2.93 -13.01 2.02
C VAL A 65 -3.79 -14.02 1.27
N THR A 66 -4.50 -13.57 0.24
CA THR A 66 -5.21 -14.46 -0.71
C THR A 66 -4.58 -14.31 -2.08
N CYS A 67 -4.42 -15.43 -2.79
CA CYS A 67 -3.96 -15.45 -4.16
C CYS A 67 -4.98 -16.09 -5.11
N ASN A 68 -4.87 -15.78 -6.40
CA ASN A 68 -5.58 -16.46 -7.46
C ASN A 68 -4.94 -17.83 -7.82
N SER A 69 -5.50 -18.51 -8.81
CA SER A 69 -5.00 -19.80 -9.34
C SER A 69 -3.60 -19.73 -9.97
N GLU A 70 -3.11 -18.54 -10.27
CA GLU A 70 -1.77 -18.28 -10.83
C GLU A 70 -0.76 -17.91 -9.74
N ASN A 71 -1.13 -18.05 -8.45
CA ASN A 71 -0.33 -17.66 -7.29
C ASN A 71 0.04 -16.17 -7.25
N ARG A 72 -0.84 -15.30 -7.75
CA ARG A 72 -0.72 -13.83 -7.66
C ARG A 72 -1.58 -13.31 -6.52
N VAL A 73 -1.05 -12.39 -5.72
CA VAL A 73 -1.77 -11.78 -4.59
C VAL A 73 -2.95 -10.95 -5.09
N THR A 74 -4.16 -11.30 -4.66
CA THR A 74 -5.40 -10.62 -5.03
C THR A 74 -6.08 -9.92 -3.85
N ARG A 75 -5.82 -10.35 -2.61
CA ARG A 75 -6.33 -9.68 -1.40
C ARG A 75 -5.28 -9.66 -0.30
N LEU A 76 -5.19 -8.52 0.36
CA LEU A 76 -4.50 -8.34 1.63
C LEU A 76 -5.51 -7.83 2.66
N ASP A 77 -5.82 -8.66 3.67
CA ASP A 77 -6.78 -8.34 4.74
C ASP A 77 -6.11 -8.32 6.11
N LEU A 78 -5.69 -7.13 6.51
CA LEU A 78 -5.12 -6.82 7.83
C LEU A 78 -6.05 -5.91 8.63
N GLY A 79 -7.36 -5.99 8.40
CA GLY A 79 -8.34 -5.19 9.14
C GLY A 79 -8.35 -5.52 10.63
N ASN A 80 -8.40 -4.51 11.49
CA ASN A 80 -8.50 -4.68 12.95
C ASN A 80 -7.38 -5.57 13.55
N ALA A 81 -6.14 -5.33 13.13
CA ALA A 81 -4.96 -6.12 13.47
C ALA A 81 -4.03 -5.43 14.47
N ASN A 82 -4.45 -4.30 15.06
CA ASN A 82 -3.66 -3.50 16.00
C ASN A 82 -2.28 -3.08 15.44
N LEU A 83 -2.19 -2.93 14.12
CA LEU A 83 -0.96 -2.56 13.44
C LEU A 83 -0.72 -1.06 13.54
N SER A 84 0.53 -0.64 13.67
CA SER A 84 0.94 0.76 13.54
C SER A 84 2.14 0.90 12.62
N GLY A 85 2.59 2.13 12.34
CA GLY A 85 3.67 2.39 11.38
C GLY A 85 3.14 2.93 10.05
N HIS A 86 3.84 2.70 8.94
CA HIS A 86 3.57 3.40 7.68
C HIS A 86 3.38 2.44 6.50
N LEU A 87 2.54 2.83 5.55
CA LEU A 87 2.47 2.18 4.24
C LEU A 87 3.75 2.42 3.42
N VAL A 88 4.07 1.49 2.55
CA VAL A 88 5.28 1.53 1.71
C VAL A 88 4.93 1.64 0.21
N PRO A 89 5.73 2.38 -0.58
CA PRO A 89 5.61 2.43 -2.04
C PRO A 89 5.57 1.06 -2.72
N ASP A 90 6.32 0.09 -2.20
CA ASP A 90 6.45 -1.25 -2.77
C ASP A 90 5.12 -1.99 -2.92
N LEU A 91 4.09 -1.66 -2.13
CA LEU A 91 2.76 -2.23 -2.31
C LEU A 91 2.18 -1.96 -3.70
N GLY A 92 2.59 -0.88 -4.37
CA GLY A 92 2.19 -0.59 -5.76
C GLY A 92 2.66 -1.64 -6.78
N LYS A 93 3.57 -2.55 -6.39
CA LYS A 93 4.05 -3.68 -7.23
C LYS A 93 3.07 -4.86 -7.26
N LEU A 94 2.03 -4.87 -6.43
CA LEU A 94 1.03 -5.94 -6.37
C LEU A 94 0.00 -5.75 -7.50
N GLU A 95 0.41 -5.96 -8.75
CA GLU A 95 -0.36 -5.65 -9.96
C GLU A 95 -1.74 -6.34 -10.02
N HIS A 96 -1.89 -7.48 -9.33
CA HIS A 96 -3.11 -8.29 -9.32
C HIS A 96 -3.99 -8.05 -8.10
N LEU A 97 -3.59 -7.12 -7.22
CA LEU A 97 -4.33 -6.83 -6.00
C LEU A 97 -5.68 -6.21 -6.34
N GLU A 98 -6.74 -6.84 -5.84
CA GLU A 98 -8.12 -6.41 -6.00
C GLU A 98 -8.68 -5.79 -4.72
N TYR A 99 -8.24 -6.26 -3.54
CA TYR A 99 -8.73 -5.82 -2.24
C TYR A 99 -7.56 -5.50 -1.32
N LEU A 100 -7.47 -4.25 -0.87
CA LEU A 100 -6.52 -3.81 0.13
C LEU A 100 -7.28 -3.30 1.36
N GLU A 101 -7.30 -4.13 2.41
CA GLU A 101 -8.09 -3.93 3.62
C GLU A 101 -7.15 -3.73 4.81
N LEU A 102 -6.94 -2.47 5.20
CA LEU A 102 -6.06 -2.07 6.31
C LEU A 102 -6.82 -1.28 7.39
N TYR A 103 -8.15 -1.38 7.38
CA TYR A 103 -9.04 -0.59 8.22
C TYR A 103 -8.88 -0.91 9.72
N LYS A 104 -9.30 0.03 10.58
CA LYS A 104 -9.29 -0.13 12.06
C LYS A 104 -7.91 -0.53 12.60
N ASN A 105 -6.88 0.17 12.18
CA ASN A 105 -5.53 0.03 12.72
C ASN A 105 -5.05 1.40 13.24
N ASN A 106 -3.79 1.49 13.63
CA ASN A 106 -3.11 2.71 14.04
C ASN A 106 -2.06 3.13 12.98
N ILE A 107 -2.33 2.86 11.70
CA ILE A 107 -1.41 3.17 10.60
C ILE A 107 -1.38 4.68 10.37
N GLN A 108 -0.18 5.23 10.16
CA GLN A 108 0.09 6.65 10.03
C GLN A 108 0.78 7.01 8.71
N GLY A 109 0.89 8.31 8.47
CA GLY A 109 1.51 8.87 7.27
C GLY A 109 0.58 8.86 6.05
N LYS A 110 1.16 9.03 4.87
CA LYS A 110 0.44 9.26 3.61
C LYS A 110 0.15 7.99 2.84
N ILE A 111 -0.87 8.04 1.99
CA ILE A 111 -1.06 7.05 0.91
C ILE A 111 0.08 7.23 -0.11
N PRO A 112 0.88 6.19 -0.41
CA PRO A 112 1.91 6.25 -1.45
C PRO A 112 1.29 6.54 -2.82
N HIS A 113 1.95 7.37 -3.63
CA HIS A 113 1.43 7.70 -4.97
C HIS A 113 1.43 6.47 -5.91
N GLU A 114 2.30 5.50 -5.63
CA GLU A 114 2.44 4.21 -6.29
C GLU A 114 1.19 3.34 -6.18
N PHE A 115 0.27 3.63 -5.25
CA PHE A 115 -1.02 2.92 -5.19
C PHE A 115 -1.86 3.14 -6.45
N GLY A 116 -1.58 4.20 -7.23
CA GLY A 116 -2.17 4.40 -8.56
C GLY A 116 -1.75 3.36 -9.60
N GLU A 117 -0.78 2.49 -9.31
CA GLU A 117 -0.35 1.39 -10.19
C GLU A 117 -1.09 0.07 -9.96
N LEU A 118 -1.94 -0.01 -8.92
CA LEU A 118 -2.79 -1.16 -8.61
C LEU A 118 -4.01 -1.24 -9.54
N LYS A 119 -3.81 -1.44 -10.85
CA LYS A 119 -4.87 -1.30 -11.88
C LYS A 119 -6.08 -2.22 -11.67
N ASN A 120 -5.89 -3.34 -10.98
CA ASN A 120 -6.96 -4.30 -10.68
C ASN A 120 -7.71 -4.02 -9.37
N LEU A 121 -7.33 -2.98 -8.63
CA LEU A 121 -7.91 -2.68 -7.32
C LEU A 121 -9.41 -2.33 -7.45
N LYS A 122 -10.22 -3.05 -6.68
CA LYS A 122 -11.67 -2.91 -6.55
C LYS A 122 -12.06 -2.28 -5.22
N SER A 123 -11.32 -2.57 -4.14
CA SER A 123 -11.53 -2.00 -2.81
C SER A 123 -10.23 -1.46 -2.23
N LEU A 124 -10.25 -0.21 -1.78
CA LEU A 124 -9.23 0.39 -0.94
C LEU A 124 -9.87 0.85 0.38
N ASP A 125 -9.61 0.10 1.45
CA ASP A 125 -10.20 0.34 2.77
C ASP A 125 -9.11 0.71 3.78
N LEU A 126 -9.01 2.01 4.06
CA LEU A 126 -8.04 2.61 4.99
C LEU A 126 -8.73 3.29 6.19
N TYR A 127 -10.04 3.14 6.33
CA TYR A 127 -10.83 3.84 7.34
C TYR A 127 -10.43 3.48 8.78
N ASN A 128 -10.70 4.38 9.72
CA ASN A 128 -10.31 4.26 11.14
C ASN A 128 -8.81 3.97 11.29
N ASN A 129 -7.98 4.92 10.87
CA ASN A 129 -6.52 4.92 11.05
C ASN A 129 -6.04 6.32 11.46
N ASN A 130 -4.73 6.51 11.53
CA ASN A 130 -4.07 7.79 11.81
C ASN A 130 -3.37 8.34 10.55
N MET A 131 -3.89 8.03 9.36
CA MET A 131 -3.28 8.46 8.10
C MET A 131 -3.48 9.95 7.87
N SER A 132 -2.51 10.59 7.24
CA SER A 132 -2.47 12.05 7.03
C SER A 132 -1.92 12.45 5.67
N GLY A 133 -1.94 13.75 5.38
CA GLY A 133 -1.51 14.32 4.11
C GLY A 133 -2.60 14.27 3.04
N LYS A 134 -2.22 14.54 1.79
CA LYS A 134 -3.18 14.67 0.68
C LYS A 134 -3.57 13.31 0.10
N ILE A 135 -4.83 13.17 -0.30
CA ILE A 135 -5.28 12.05 -1.14
C ILE A 135 -4.53 12.13 -2.48
N PRO A 136 -3.78 11.11 -2.91
CA PRO A 136 -2.99 11.19 -4.15
C PRO A 136 -3.87 11.27 -5.40
N ARG A 137 -3.57 12.20 -6.31
CA ARG A 137 -4.24 12.28 -7.63
C ARG A 137 -4.09 10.99 -8.45
N SER A 138 -3.04 10.21 -8.19
CA SER A 138 -2.79 8.93 -8.86
C SER A 138 -3.88 7.88 -8.61
N LEU A 139 -4.68 8.01 -7.55
CA LEU A 139 -5.84 7.13 -7.33
C LEU A 139 -6.88 7.25 -8.46
N GLY A 140 -6.94 8.38 -9.18
CA GLY A 140 -7.78 8.53 -10.37
C GLY A 140 -7.43 7.59 -11.54
N LYS A 141 -6.26 6.92 -11.49
CA LYS A 141 -5.86 5.88 -12.45
C LYS A 141 -6.55 4.54 -12.22
N LEU A 142 -7.19 4.32 -11.07
CA LEU A 142 -7.75 3.03 -10.66
C LEU A 142 -9.13 2.80 -11.27
N LYS A 143 -9.18 2.43 -12.55
CA LYS A 143 -10.42 2.34 -13.32
C LYS A 143 -11.36 1.19 -12.93
N ASN A 144 -10.89 0.26 -12.10
CA ASN A 144 -11.68 -0.85 -11.56
C ASN A 144 -12.16 -0.60 -10.12
N LEU A 145 -11.83 0.54 -9.52
CA LEU A 145 -12.13 0.82 -8.11
C LEU A 145 -13.62 1.04 -7.89
N VAL A 146 -14.21 0.24 -7.00
CA VAL A 146 -15.63 0.28 -6.67
C VAL A 146 -15.86 0.89 -5.28
N PHE A 147 -14.95 0.62 -4.35
CA PHE A 147 -15.02 1.08 -2.96
C PHE A 147 -13.74 1.83 -2.59
N LEU A 148 -13.90 3.07 -2.11
CA LEU A 148 -12.83 3.89 -1.56
C LEU A 148 -13.26 4.40 -0.18
N ARG A 149 -12.77 3.79 0.89
CA ARG A 149 -13.11 4.20 2.27
C ARG A 149 -11.87 4.74 2.98
N LEU A 150 -11.86 6.05 3.17
CA LEU A 150 -10.79 6.83 3.81
C LEU A 150 -11.28 7.56 5.06
N ASN A 151 -12.53 7.32 5.48
CA ASN A 151 -13.15 8.00 6.60
C ASN A 151 -12.41 7.77 7.93
N ASN A 152 -12.60 8.68 8.88
CA ASN A 152 -11.99 8.62 10.21
C ASN A 152 -10.45 8.51 10.14
N ASN A 153 -9.85 9.50 9.50
CA ASN A 153 -8.40 9.70 9.38
C ASN A 153 -8.08 11.20 9.57
N GLN A 154 -6.89 11.62 9.17
CA GLN A 154 -6.39 13.00 9.23
C GLN A 154 -5.98 13.50 7.83
N PHE A 155 -6.64 13.02 6.78
CA PHE A 155 -6.37 13.46 5.40
C PHE A 155 -6.72 14.93 5.24
N SER A 156 -5.89 15.66 4.49
CA SER A 156 -6.05 17.10 4.27
C SER A 156 -5.92 17.48 2.80
N GLY A 157 -6.21 18.74 2.49
CA GLY A 157 -6.22 19.23 1.12
C GLY A 157 -7.52 18.88 0.37
N ARG A 158 -7.52 19.11 -0.94
CA ARG A 158 -8.69 18.90 -1.81
C ARG A 158 -8.90 17.42 -2.14
N ILE A 159 -10.16 17.04 -2.32
CA ILE A 159 -10.51 15.79 -3.02
C ILE A 159 -9.98 15.89 -4.46
N PRO A 160 -9.13 14.95 -4.93
CA PRO A 160 -8.62 14.98 -6.29
C PRO A 160 -9.73 14.85 -7.34
N ARG A 161 -9.83 15.83 -8.24
CA ARG A 161 -10.77 15.80 -9.37
C ARG A 161 -10.58 14.58 -10.28
N GLU A 162 -9.38 14.01 -10.30
CA GLU A 162 -9.06 12.81 -11.06
C GLU A 162 -9.91 11.60 -10.62
N ILE A 163 -10.41 11.57 -9.38
CA ILE A 163 -11.32 10.52 -8.88
C ILE A 163 -12.66 10.57 -9.63
N ALA A 164 -13.11 11.73 -10.12
CA ALA A 164 -14.34 11.85 -10.90
C ALA A 164 -14.29 11.06 -12.23
N SER A 165 -13.10 10.66 -12.67
CA SER A 165 -12.89 9.84 -13.87
C SER A 165 -12.99 8.33 -13.63
N ILE A 166 -13.32 7.88 -12.41
CA ILE A 166 -13.52 6.47 -12.06
C ILE A 166 -15.02 6.13 -12.15
N SER A 167 -15.48 5.76 -13.34
CA SER A 167 -16.91 5.47 -13.58
C SER A 167 -17.43 4.23 -12.85
N THR A 168 -16.54 3.37 -12.34
CA THR A 168 -16.87 2.17 -11.58
C THR A 168 -17.07 2.42 -10.08
N LEU A 169 -16.71 3.60 -9.59
CA LEU A 169 -16.77 3.95 -8.18
C LEU A 169 -18.23 4.09 -7.73
N LYS A 170 -18.63 3.26 -6.76
CA LYS A 170 -20.01 3.25 -6.22
C LYS A 170 -20.07 3.78 -4.80
N VAL A 171 -19.01 3.55 -4.04
CA VAL A 171 -18.90 3.98 -2.65
C VAL A 171 -17.60 4.72 -2.48
N MET A 172 -17.70 5.96 -2.05
CA MET A 172 -16.57 6.75 -1.56
C MET A 172 -16.96 7.34 -0.22
N ASP A 173 -16.20 7.05 0.82
CA ASP A 173 -16.40 7.65 2.13
C ASP A 173 -15.10 8.33 2.59
N VAL A 174 -15.16 9.65 2.74
CA VAL A 174 -14.06 10.50 3.20
C VAL A 174 -14.46 11.32 4.43
N SER A 175 -15.56 10.95 5.07
CA SER A 175 -16.07 11.63 6.25
C SER A 175 -15.08 11.61 7.41
N SER A 176 -15.17 12.57 8.32
CA SER A 176 -14.29 12.65 9.50
C SER A 176 -12.80 12.69 9.12
N ASN A 177 -12.41 13.75 8.41
CA ASN A 177 -11.03 14.09 8.01
C ASN A 177 -10.83 15.63 8.13
N ASP A 178 -9.72 16.16 7.62
CA ASP A 178 -9.42 17.60 7.54
C ASP A 178 -9.36 18.09 6.07
N LEU A 179 -10.24 17.56 5.22
CA LEU A 179 -10.30 17.94 3.81
C LEU A 179 -10.84 19.36 3.63
N CYS A 180 -10.43 20.00 2.53
CA CYS A 180 -10.82 21.36 2.18
C CYS A 180 -11.21 21.56 0.71
N GLY A 181 -11.83 22.69 0.41
CA GLY A 181 -12.32 23.03 -0.93
C GLY A 181 -13.70 22.45 -1.19
N THR A 182 -14.03 22.16 -2.44
CA THR A 182 -15.37 21.73 -2.86
C THR A 182 -15.47 20.23 -3.13
N ILE A 183 -16.68 19.70 -3.01
CA ILE A 183 -17.00 18.33 -3.45
C ILE A 183 -17.16 18.36 -4.98
N PRO A 184 -16.43 17.52 -5.75
CA PRO A 184 -16.66 17.37 -7.18
C PRO A 184 -18.11 16.96 -7.47
N THR A 185 -18.71 17.50 -8.53
CA THR A 185 -20.14 17.31 -8.83
C THR A 185 -20.39 16.45 -10.07
N THR A 186 -19.36 15.80 -10.60
CA THR A 186 -19.43 15.04 -11.86
C THR A 186 -19.07 13.57 -11.67
N GLY A 187 -19.57 12.72 -12.56
CA GLY A 187 -19.21 11.31 -12.61
C GLY A 187 -19.78 10.55 -11.40
N PRO A 188 -18.98 9.74 -10.68
CA PRO A 188 -19.50 8.96 -9.55
C PRO A 188 -20.04 9.83 -8.41
N PHE A 189 -19.56 11.08 -8.28
CA PHE A 189 -19.97 11.98 -7.20
C PHE A 189 -21.43 12.41 -7.28
N GLU A 190 -22.07 12.33 -8.45
CA GLU A 190 -23.50 12.63 -8.62
C GLU A 190 -24.39 11.68 -7.80
N HIS A 191 -23.88 10.48 -7.48
CA HIS A 191 -24.64 9.41 -6.82
C HIS A 191 -24.08 9.06 -5.44
N ILE A 192 -22.99 9.68 -5.00
CA ILE A 192 -22.40 9.44 -3.67
C ILE A 192 -23.18 10.28 -2.64
N PRO A 193 -23.72 9.65 -1.57
CA PRO A 193 -24.45 10.36 -0.52
C PRO A 193 -23.62 11.46 0.17
N LEU A 194 -24.24 12.60 0.50
CA LEU A 194 -23.55 13.74 1.12
C LEU A 194 -22.96 13.42 2.51
N ASN A 195 -23.55 12.48 3.25
CA ASN A 195 -23.05 12.05 4.56
C ASN A 195 -21.65 11.42 4.48
N ASN A 196 -21.25 10.92 3.30
CA ASN A 196 -19.90 10.40 3.06
C ASN A 196 -18.81 11.49 3.01
N PHE A 197 -19.19 12.77 3.07
CA PHE A 197 -18.29 13.92 3.08
C PHE A 197 -18.34 14.71 4.40
N GLU A 198 -19.23 14.33 5.33
CA GLU A 198 -19.45 15.04 6.58
C GLU A 198 -18.21 15.06 7.49
N ASN A 199 -18.21 15.92 8.50
CA ASN A 199 -17.13 16.04 9.48
C ASN A 199 -15.76 16.36 8.84
N ASN A 200 -15.76 17.17 7.78
CA ASN A 200 -14.59 17.83 7.22
C ASN A 200 -14.80 19.35 7.34
N PRO A 201 -14.20 20.03 8.34
CA PRO A 201 -14.60 21.39 8.72
C PRO A 201 -14.36 22.45 7.64
N ARG A 202 -13.47 22.17 6.70
CA ARG A 202 -13.09 23.08 5.60
C ARG A 202 -13.58 22.60 4.23
N LEU A 203 -14.26 21.46 4.18
CA LEU A 203 -14.85 20.94 2.95
C LEU A 203 -16.21 21.60 2.78
N GLU A 204 -16.24 22.53 1.85
CA GLU A 204 -17.44 23.22 1.43
C GLU A 204 -18.29 22.26 0.59
N GLY A 205 -19.58 22.54 0.47
CA GLY A 205 -20.54 21.70 -0.24
C GLY A 205 -20.23 21.50 -1.74
N PRO A 206 -21.20 21.05 -2.55
CA PRO A 206 -20.96 20.83 -3.98
C PRO A 206 -20.43 22.10 -4.64
N GLU A 207 -19.46 21.95 -5.56
CA GLU A 207 -18.96 23.05 -6.37
C GLU A 207 -20.11 23.65 -7.19
N LEU A 208 -20.64 24.80 -6.75
CA LEU A 208 -21.66 25.55 -7.47
C LEU A 208 -20.94 26.39 -8.52
N ILE A 209 -21.27 26.15 -9.79
CA ILE A 209 -20.73 26.89 -10.93
C ILE A 209 -20.95 28.40 -10.68
N GLY A 210 -19.86 29.10 -10.35
CA GLY A 210 -19.76 30.57 -10.41
C GLY A 210 -20.47 31.40 -9.34
N LEU A 211 -20.93 30.83 -8.20
CA LEU A 211 -21.74 31.58 -7.23
C LEU A 211 -21.14 31.76 -5.84
N VAL A 212 -20.06 31.05 -5.49
CA VAL A 212 -19.45 31.15 -4.16
C VAL A 212 -17.93 31.23 -4.28
N SER A 213 -17.34 32.26 -3.67
CA SER A 213 -15.89 32.35 -3.44
C SER A 213 -15.53 31.37 -2.33
N TYR A 214 -15.24 30.14 -2.71
CA TYR A 214 -14.71 29.09 -1.87
C TYR A 214 -13.32 29.48 -1.32
N ASP A 215 -13.01 29.12 -0.07
CA ASP A 215 -11.67 29.37 0.49
C ASP A 215 -10.61 28.71 -0.40
N THR A 216 -9.86 29.54 -1.12
CA THR A 216 -8.81 29.07 -2.02
C THR A 216 -7.56 28.60 -1.26
N ASN A 217 -7.45 28.88 0.04
CA ASN A 217 -6.27 28.55 0.87
C ASN A 217 -6.28 27.11 1.39
N CYS A 218 -6.67 26.19 0.52
CA CYS A 218 -6.43 24.76 0.63
C CYS A 218 -5.07 24.43 -0.03
#